data_AF-A0A1F8U8L7-F1
#
_entry.id   AF-A0A1F8U8L7-F1
#
_cell.length_a   1.000
_cell.length_b   1.000
_cell.length_c   1.000
_cell.angle_alpha   90.00
_cell.angle_beta   90.00
_cell.angle_gamma   90.00
#
_symmetry.space_group_name_H-M   'P 1'
#
loop_
_entity.id
_entity.type
_entity.pdbx_description
1 polymer ?
#
loop_
_entity_poly.entity_id
_entity_poly.type
_entity_poly.pdbx_seq_one_letter_code
_entity_poly.pdbx_strand_id
1 'polypeptide(L)' 'MKQMVSEMTKEELRQIIESSVENKFLEWFSDPDDGLVLRDDFLKRLMKSKAAVERGERGRSLDDVARRLGL' A
#
# COMPACT_ATOMS: atom_id res chain seq x y z
N MET A 1 27.18 24.30 17.09
CA MET A 1 26.60 25.53 16.49
C MET A 1 25.12 25.31 16.32
N LYS A 2 24.28 26.28 16.65
CA LYS A 2 22.85 26.26 16.27
C LYS A 2 22.76 26.81 14.85
N GLN A 3 22.19 26.05 13.93
CA GLN A 3 21.83 26.55 12.60
C GLN A 3 20.48 27.26 12.71
N MET A 4 20.41 28.51 12.26
CA MET A 4 19.16 29.26 12.24
C MET A 4 18.50 29.16 10.87
N VAL A 5 17.17 29.13 10.84
CA VAL A 5 16.39 29.16 9.58
C VAL A 5 16.72 30.39 8.73
N SER A 6 17.09 31.51 9.37
CA SER A 6 17.51 32.74 8.69
C SER A 6 18.83 32.62 7.92
N GLU A 7 19.63 31.59 8.19
CA GLU A 7 20.90 31.34 7.52
C GLU A 7 20.72 30.48 6.25
N MET A 8 19.49 29.99 6.01
CA MET A 8 19.17 29.20 4.83
C MET A 8 18.93 30.07 3.59
N THR A 9 19.31 29.54 2.44
CA THR A 9 18.87 30.05 1.15
C THR A 9 17.39 29.75 0.91
N LYS A 10 16.78 30.49 -0.02
CA LYS A 10 15.38 30.26 -0.43
C LYS A 10 15.15 28.86 -0.97
N GLU A 11 16.15 28.30 -1.66
CA GLU A 11 16.03 26.97 -2.28
C GLU A 11 16.10 25.85 -1.22
N GLU A 12 16.98 25.99 -0.23
CA GLU A 12 17.02 25.05 0.89
C GLU A 12 15.70 25.08 1.69
N LEU A 13 15.13 26.27 1.91
CA LEU A 13 13.83 26.39 2.57
C LEU A 13 12.71 25.72 1.74
N ARG A 14 12.70 25.93 0.43
CA ARG A 14 11.75 25.30 -0.49
C ARG A 14 11.84 23.77 -0.42
N GLN A 15 13.05 23.22 -0.49
CA GLN A 15 13.27 21.78 -0.42
C GLN A 15 12.79 21.17 0.89
N ILE A 16 13.02 21.84 2.04
CA ILE A 16 12.52 21.37 3.33
C ILE A 16 10.99 21.34 3.34
N ILE A 17 10.34 22.39 2.81
CA ILE A 17 8.88 22.46 2.76
C ILE A 17 8.33 21.35 1.86
N GLU A 18 8.88 21.20 0.64
CA GLU A 18 8.45 20.16 -0.32
C GLU A 18 8.58 18.77 0.30
N SER A 19 9.73 18.46 0.89
CA SER A 19 9.97 17.17 1.55
C SER A 19 9.04 16.94 2.73
N SER A 20 8.75 17.98 3.52
CA SER A 20 7.84 17.89 4.66
C SER A 20 6.40 17.63 4.23
N VAL A 21 5.96 18.27 3.16
CA VAL A 21 4.63 18.09 2.58
C VAL A 21 4.49 16.68 1.98
N GLU A 22 5.49 16.22 1.23
CA GLU A 22 5.51 14.87 0.67
C GLU A 22 5.46 13.79 1.76
N ASN A 23 6.25 13.94 2.82
CA ASN A 23 6.20 13.04 3.98
C ASN A 23 4.81 13.03 4.64
N LYS A 24 4.16 14.20 4.77
CA LYS A 24 2.79 14.26 5.30
C LYS A 24 1.76 13.59 4.41
N PHE A 25 1.92 13.70 3.10
CA PHE A 25 1.05 12.97 2.18
C PHE A 25 1.26 11.46 2.27
N LEU A 26 2.50 10.99 2.39
CA LEU A 26 2.78 9.57 2.62
C LEU A 26 2.19 9.07 3.94
N GLU A 27 2.27 9.86 5.01
CA GLU A 27 1.61 9.52 6.29
C GLU A 27 0.08 9.41 6.15
N TRP A 28 -0.56 10.34 5.44
CA TRP A 28 -2.03 10.36 5.30
C TRP A 28 -2.58 9.33 4.32
N PHE A 29 -1.81 9.00 3.29
CA PHE A 29 -2.19 8.04 2.26
C PHE A 29 -1.47 6.71 2.40
N SER A 30 -0.87 6.45 3.56
CA SER A 30 -0.34 5.13 3.89
C SER A 30 -1.46 4.09 3.93
N ASP A 31 -1.09 2.81 3.94
CA ASP A 31 -2.03 1.71 4.08
C ASP A 31 -2.86 1.89 5.36
N PRO A 32 -4.18 2.07 5.26
CA PRO A 32 -5.04 2.24 6.43
C PRO A 32 -5.06 1.00 7.33
N ASP A 33 -4.64 -0.16 6.81
CA ASP A 33 -4.57 -1.41 7.55
C ASP A 33 -3.18 -1.67 8.16
N ASP A 34 -2.22 -0.73 8.03
CA ASP A 34 -0.88 -0.89 8.59
C ASP A 34 -0.91 -1.12 10.12
N GLY A 35 -0.13 -2.10 10.58
CA GLY A 35 -0.11 -2.52 11.98
C GLY A 35 -1.35 -3.30 12.47
N LEU A 36 -2.37 -3.52 11.64
CA LEU A 36 -3.53 -4.34 12.02
C LEU A 36 -3.23 -5.84 11.85
N VAL A 37 -3.76 -6.64 12.78
CA VAL A 37 -3.66 -8.11 12.73
C VAL A 37 -4.99 -8.71 12.30
N LEU A 38 -4.95 -9.70 11.42
CA LEU A 38 -6.14 -10.45 11.02
C LEU A 38 -6.72 -11.20 12.21
N ARG A 39 -8.05 -11.10 12.39
CA ARG A 39 -8.78 -11.92 13.37
C ARG A 39 -8.70 -13.41 12.99
N ASP A 40 -8.58 -14.27 13.99
CA ASP A 40 -8.42 -15.72 13.80
C ASP A 40 -9.55 -16.37 12.99
N ASP A 41 -10.80 -15.91 13.20
CA ASP A 41 -11.97 -16.42 12.48
C ASP A 41 -11.93 -16.03 11.00
N PHE A 42 -11.49 -14.81 10.71
CA PHE A 42 -11.29 -14.33 9.35
C PHE A 42 -10.16 -15.09 8.65
N LEU A 43 -9.03 -15.30 9.34
CA LEU A 43 -7.90 -16.07 8.81
C LEU A 43 -8.33 -17.51 8.46
N LYS A 44 -9.07 -18.18 9.35
CA LYS A 44 -9.61 -19.54 9.09
C LYS A 44 -10.50 -19.58 7.86
N ARG A 45 -11.36 -18.58 7.66
CA ARG A 45 -12.23 -18.48 6.48
C ARG A 45 -11.41 -18.23 5.21
N LEU A 46 -10.39 -17.37 5.29
CA LEU A 46 -9.50 -17.07 4.18
C LEU A 46 -8.73 -18.31 3.73
N MET A 47 -8.20 -19.11 4.67
CA MET A 47 -7.50 -20.36 4.35
C MET A 47 -8.42 -21.38 3.66
N LYS A 48 -9.68 -21.52 4.12
CA LYS A 48 -10.68 -22.36 3.43
C LYS A 48 -10.95 -21.88 2.01
N SER A 49 -11.10 -20.57 1.83
CA SER A 49 -11.33 -19.97 0.51
C SER A 49 -10.14 -20.20 -0.42
N LYS A 50 -8.91 -20.02 0.08
CA LYS A 50 -7.68 -20.27 -0.67
C LYS A 50 -7.62 -21.73 -1.15
N ALA A 51 -7.85 -22.68 -0.25
CA ALA A 51 -7.83 -24.10 -0.60
C ALA A 51 -8.92 -24.46 -1.62
N ALA A 52 -10.10 -23.85 -1.56
CA ALA A 52 -11.16 -24.06 -2.57
C ALA A 52 -10.74 -23.54 -3.96
N VAL A 53 -10.05 -22.41 -4.03
CA VAL A 53 -9.49 -21.88 -5.28
C VAL A 53 -8.40 -22.80 -5.82
N GLU A 54 -7.49 -23.28 -4.97
CA GLU A 54 -6.42 -24.22 -5.37
C GLU A 54 -6.98 -25.56 -5.89
N ARG A 55 -8.11 -26.02 -5.34
CA ARG A 55 -8.84 -27.19 -5.85
C ARG A 55 -9.69 -26.91 -7.10
N GLY A 56 -9.70 -25.68 -7.60
CA GLY A 56 -10.49 -25.28 -8.77
C GLY A 56 -12.01 -25.21 -8.53
N GLU A 57 -12.46 -25.27 -7.28
CA GLU A 57 -13.90 -25.20 -6.93
C GLU A 57 -14.48 -23.79 -7.16
N ARG A 58 -13.61 -22.77 -7.17
CA ARG A 58 -14.00 -21.37 -7.31
C ARG A 58 -12.93 -20.57 -8.04
N GLY A 59 -13.36 -19.65 -8.91
CA GLY A 59 -12.49 -18.81 -9.71
C GLY A 59 -12.35 -19.31 -11.15
N ARG A 60 -11.63 -18.56 -11.98
CA ARG A 60 -11.21 -18.98 -13.33
C ARG A 60 -9.72 -18.69 -13.47
N SER A 61 -9.02 -19.50 -14.24
CA SER A 61 -7.62 -19.22 -14.57
C SER A 61 -7.51 -17.85 -15.23
N LEU A 62 -6.46 -17.10 -14.91
CA LEU A 62 -6.15 -15.85 -15.59
C LEU A 62 -6.01 -16.09 -17.10
N ASP A 63 -5.40 -17.20 -17.51
CA ASP A 63 -5.22 -17.57 -18.91
C ASP A 63 -6.55 -17.81 -19.63
N ASP A 64 -7.54 -18.39 -18.94
CA ASP A 64 -8.88 -18.59 -19.50
C ASP A 64 -9.60 -17.26 -19.70
N VAL A 65 -9.41 -16.33 -18.76
CA VAL A 65 -9.96 -14.98 -18.83
C VAL A 65 -9.27 -14.17 -19.93
N ALA A 66 -7.94 -14.22 -20.01
CA ALA A 66 -7.15 -13.54 -21.04
C ALA A 66 -7.55 -14.00 -22.45
N ARG A 67 -7.60 -15.33 -22.69
CA ARG A 67 -8.08 -15.89 -23.95
C ARG A 67 -9.50 -15.43 -24.31
N ARG A 68 -10.42 -15.39 -23.34
CA ARG A 68 -11.79 -14.91 -23.57
C ARG A 68 -11.84 -13.42 -23.94
N LEU A 69 -10.96 -12.61 -23.36
CA LEU A 69 -10.91 -11.17 -23.57
C LEU A 69 -10.02 -10.75 -24.76
N GLY A 70 -9.28 -11.69 -25.36
CA GLY A 70 -8.34 -11.40 -26.45
C GLY A 70 -7.12 -10.61 -26.00
N LEU A 71 -6.72 -10.79 -24.73
CA LEU A 71 -5.51 -10.22 -24.14
C LEU A 71 -4.32 -11.18 -24.28
#